data_AF-A0A2V8A0V2-F1
#
_entry.id   AF-A0A2V8A0V2-F1
#
_cell.length_a   1.000
_cell.length_b   1.000
_cell.length_c   1.000
_cell.angle_alpha   90.00
_cell.angle_beta   90.00
_cell.angle_gamma   90.00
#
_symmetry.space_group_name_H-M   'P 1'
#
loop_
_entity.id
_entity.type
_entity.pdbx_description
1 polymer ?
#
loop_
_entity_poly.entity_id
_entity_poly.type
_entity_poly.pdbx_seq_one_letter_code
_entity_poly.pdbx_strand_id
1 'polypeptide(L)'
;EQVLLNLAVNAREAMPNGGAIDIEVGRVTVDAAQLSRYPGLPDGEYARILVRDTGVGMDAETQAELFEPFFTPKDPSKGIGLGLSIVYGIAKDAGGTVAFTSEQGRGTVFEVILPLIERP
;
A
#
# COMPACT_ATOMS: atom_id res chain seq x y z
N GLU A 1 11.08 -0.69 -7.93
CA GLU A 1 11.85 -0.50 -6.67
C GLU A 1 11.26 0.57 -5.77
N GLN A 2 11.05 1.81 -6.25
CA GLN A 2 10.55 2.95 -5.46
C GLN A 2 9.31 2.64 -4.59
N VAL A 3 8.37 1.82 -5.10
CA VAL A 3 7.18 1.39 -4.37
C VAL A 3 7.53 0.74 -3.02
N LEU A 4 8.46 -0.24 -3.04
CA LEU A 4 8.87 -0.95 -1.83
C LEU A 4 9.59 -0.04 -0.84
N LEU A 5 10.44 0.86 -1.35
CA LEU A 5 11.16 1.82 -0.51
C LEU A 5 10.19 2.77 0.22
N ASN A 6 9.21 3.33 -0.49
CA ASN A 6 8.21 4.21 0.12
C ASN A 6 7.37 3.48 1.18
N LEU A 7 6.92 2.25 0.89
CA LEU A 7 6.16 1.46 1.85
C LEU A 7 7.00 1.07 3.08
N ALA A 8 8.27 0.68 2.88
CA ALA A 8 9.16 0.32 3.98
C ALA A 8 9.51 1.53 4.87
N VAL A 9 9.72 2.71 4.28
CA VAL A 9 9.94 3.95 5.02
C VAL A 9 8.69 4.30 5.84
N ASN A 10 7.50 4.21 5.25
CA ASN A 10 6.24 4.47 5.97
C ASN A 10 6.02 3.47 7.12
N ALA A 11 6.27 2.19 6.91
CA ALA A 11 6.19 1.14 7.93
C ALA A 11 7.12 1.44 9.11
N ARG A 12 8.40 1.77 8.83
CA ARG A 12 9.37 2.15 9.87
C ARG A 12 8.89 3.36 10.67
N GLU A 13 8.36 4.38 10.01
CA GLU A 13 7.86 5.59 10.67
C GLU A 13 6.61 5.33 11.52
N ALA A 14 5.79 4.35 11.16
CA ALA A 14 4.65 3.89 11.96
C ALA A 14 5.08 3.11 13.21
N MET A 15 6.36 2.74 13.34
CA MET A 15 6.93 1.93 14.42
C MET A 15 8.07 2.65 15.19
N PRO A 16 7.81 3.82 15.81
CA PRO A 16 8.86 4.62 16.47
C PRO A 16 9.55 3.90 17.64
N ASN A 17 8.89 2.91 18.24
CA ASN A 17 9.40 2.13 19.37
C ASN A 17 9.91 0.73 18.94
N GLY A 18 10.10 0.51 17.64
CA GLY A 18 10.38 -0.80 17.06
C GLY A 18 9.11 -1.60 16.75
N GLY A 19 9.30 -2.67 15.96
CA GLY A 19 8.23 -3.54 15.49
C GLY A 19 8.73 -4.47 14.38
N ALA A 20 7.80 -5.09 13.65
CA ALA A 20 8.11 -5.98 12.53
C ALA A 20 7.55 -5.43 11.21
N ILE A 21 8.31 -5.65 10.14
CA ILE A 21 7.83 -5.48 8.77
C ILE A 21 7.89 -6.83 8.05
N ASP A 22 6.76 -7.27 7.52
CA ASP A 22 6.64 -8.50 6.74
C ASP A 22 6.37 -8.14 5.27
N ILE A 23 7.14 -8.73 4.35
CA ILE A 23 6.94 -8.58 2.91
C ILE A 23 6.65 -9.95 2.32
N GLU A 24 5.48 -10.10 1.71
CA GLU A 24 5.05 -11.32 1.03
C GLU A 24 4.85 -11.05 -0.46
N VAL A 25 5.28 -11.99 -1.30
CA VAL A 25 5.03 -11.95 -2.75
C VAL A 25 4.26 -13.21 -3.13
N GLY A 26 3.17 -13.03 -3.87
CA GLY A 26 2.30 -14.13 -4.27
C GLY A 26 1.49 -13.81 -5.52
N ARG A 27 0.56 -14.70 -5.84
CA ARG A 27 -0.48 -14.46 -6.85
C ARG A 27 -1.81 -14.24 -6.17
N VAL A 28 -2.68 -13.48 -6.83
CA VAL A 28 -4.07 -13.30 -6.41
C VAL A 28 -4.99 -13.35 -7.63
N THR A 29 -6.09 -14.07 -7.49
CA THR A 29 -7.19 -14.02 -8.44
C THR A 29 -8.10 -12.84 -8.08
N VAL A 30 -8.28 -11.91 -9.00
CA VAL A 30 -9.29 -10.87 -8.91
C VAL A 30 -10.54 -11.39 -9.61
N ASP A 31 -11.61 -11.51 -8.84
CA ASP A 31 -12.93 -11.92 -9.31
C ASP A 31 -14.01 -10.96 -8.77
N ALA A 32 -15.27 -11.23 -9.09
CA ALA A 32 -16.41 -10.45 -8.64
C ALA A 32 -16.45 -10.21 -7.11
N ALA A 33 -15.91 -11.13 -6.29
CA ALA A 33 -15.88 -10.98 -4.84
C ALA A 33 -14.75 -10.04 -4.37
N GLN A 34 -13.72 -9.83 -5.20
CA GLN A 34 -12.58 -8.95 -4.90
C GLN A 34 -12.65 -7.59 -5.59
N LEU A 35 -13.59 -7.35 -6.52
CA LEU A 35 -13.72 -6.07 -7.22
C LEU A 35 -13.88 -4.87 -6.29
N SER A 36 -14.53 -5.03 -5.14
CA SER A 36 -14.65 -3.96 -4.15
C SER A 36 -13.32 -3.66 -3.43
N ARG A 37 -12.43 -4.66 -3.32
CA ARG A 37 -11.10 -4.52 -2.71
C ARG A 37 -10.08 -3.94 -3.69
N TYR A 38 -10.22 -4.26 -4.98
CA TYR A 38 -9.30 -3.81 -6.04
C TYR A 38 -10.06 -3.09 -7.17
N PRO A 39 -10.63 -1.90 -6.90
CA PRO A 39 -11.48 -1.21 -7.85
C PRO A 39 -10.73 -0.84 -9.14
N GLY A 40 -11.37 -1.14 -10.27
CA GLY A 40 -10.87 -0.83 -11.61
C GLY A 40 -9.91 -1.87 -12.19
N LEU A 41 -9.62 -2.97 -11.49
CA LEU A 41 -8.97 -4.13 -12.10
C LEU A 41 -10.01 -5.04 -12.77
N PRO A 42 -9.78 -5.48 -14.02
CA PRO A 42 -10.54 -6.57 -14.62
C PRO A 42 -10.40 -7.89 -13.85
N ASP A 43 -11.31 -8.82 -14.09
CA ASP A 43 -11.18 -10.19 -13.59
C ASP A 43 -9.93 -10.86 -14.19
N GLY A 44 -9.14 -11.54 -13.38
CA GLY A 44 -7.91 -12.21 -13.83
C GLY A 44 -6.91 -12.57 -12.74
N GLU A 45 -5.76 -13.08 -13.18
CA GLU A 45 -4.63 -13.44 -12.31
C GLU A 45 -3.61 -12.31 -12.25
N TYR A 46 -3.22 -11.92 -11.03
CA TYR A 46 -2.30 -10.82 -10.77
C TYR A 46 -1.16 -11.25 -9.86
N ALA A 47 -0.02 -10.56 -9.97
CA ALA A 47 0.99 -10.58 -8.93
C ALA A 47 0.53 -9.70 -7.76
N ARG A 48 0.78 -10.15 -6.53
CA ARG A 48 0.54 -9.39 -5.31
C ARG A 48 1.83 -9.25 -4.53
N ILE A 49 2.10 -8.04 -4.08
CA ILE A 49 3.11 -7.75 -3.06
C ILE A 49 2.37 -7.19 -1.85
N LEU A 50 2.52 -7.85 -0.70
CA LEU A 50 1.93 -7.42 0.57
C LEU A 50 3.05 -6.89 1.47
N VAL A 51 2.87 -5.68 2.01
CA VAL A 51 3.77 -5.06 3.00
C VAL A 51 2.98 -4.81 4.26
N ARG A 52 3.30 -5.52 5.33
CA ARG A 52 2.64 -5.42 6.64
C ARG A 52 3.58 -4.85 7.67
N ASP A 53 3.11 -3.88 8.45
CA ASP A 53 3.78 -3.38 9.65
C ASP A 53 2.95 -3.66 10.91
N THR A 54 3.62 -3.68 12.06
CA THR A 54 3.00 -3.77 13.39
C THR A 54 2.96 -2.40 14.08
N GLY A 55 2.86 -1.33 13.30
CA GLY A 55 2.91 0.03 13.79
C GLY A 55 1.61 0.53 14.41
N VAL A 56 1.51 1.86 14.52
CA VAL A 56 0.37 2.53 15.16
C VAL A 56 -0.93 2.47 14.35
N GLY A 57 -0.89 2.03 13.09
CA GLY A 57 -2.05 2.05 12.19
C GLY A 57 -2.54 3.47 11.89
N MET A 58 -3.73 3.58 11.30
CA MET A 58 -4.33 4.84 10.86
C MET A 58 -5.78 4.94 11.33
N ASP A 59 -6.21 6.16 11.69
CA ASP A 59 -7.62 6.47 11.93
C ASP A 59 -8.38 6.69 10.61
N ALA A 60 -9.71 6.80 10.70
CA ALA A 60 -10.56 6.92 9.51
C ALA A 60 -10.30 8.19 8.69
N GLU A 61 -9.93 9.30 9.34
CA GLU A 61 -9.61 10.57 8.67
C GLU A 61 -8.32 10.42 7.84
N THR A 62 -7.26 9.86 8.43
CA THR A 62 -6.03 9.56 7.72
C THR A 62 -6.27 8.58 6.57
N GLN A 63 -7.10 7.56 6.78
CA GLN A 63 -7.43 6.57 5.75
C GLN A 63 -8.22 7.16 4.55
N ALA A 64 -8.92 8.28 4.73
CA ALA A 64 -9.66 8.91 3.64
C ALA A 64 -8.74 9.68 2.67
N GLU A 65 -7.61 10.19 3.16
CA GLU A 65 -6.75 11.11 2.41
C GLU A 65 -5.33 10.55 2.15
N LEU A 66 -4.99 9.34 2.60
CA LEU A 66 -3.59 8.83 2.56
C LEU A 66 -2.92 8.77 1.18
N PHE A 67 -3.70 8.78 0.10
CA PHE A 67 -3.19 8.79 -1.27
C PHE A 67 -3.17 10.19 -1.90
N GLU A 68 -3.74 11.21 -1.24
CA GLU A 68 -3.72 12.58 -1.73
C GLU A 68 -2.28 13.13 -1.71
N PRO A 69 -1.81 13.73 -2.81
CA PRO A 69 -0.50 14.37 -2.83
C PRO A 69 -0.36 15.41 -1.71
N PHE A 70 0.77 15.38 -1.01
CA PHE A 70 1.12 16.27 0.11
C PHE A 70 0.34 16.05 1.41
N PHE A 71 -0.62 15.11 1.43
CA PHE A 71 -1.27 14.74 2.68
C PHE A 71 -0.30 14.00 3.61
N THR A 72 -0.21 14.47 4.85
CA THR A 72 0.51 13.77 5.92
C THR A 72 0.02 14.25 7.28
N PRO A 73 -0.33 13.34 8.21
CA PRO A 73 -0.62 13.72 9.60
C PRO A 73 0.65 14.06 10.39
N LYS A 74 1.83 13.89 9.78
CA LYS A 74 3.13 14.13 10.39
C LYS A 74 3.52 15.60 10.28
N ASP A 75 4.35 16.05 11.21
CA ASP A 75 5.00 17.36 11.15
C ASP A 75 5.71 17.55 9.79
N PRO A 76 5.62 18.73 9.15
CA PRO A 76 6.25 19.01 7.85
C PRO A 76 7.76 18.73 7.81
N SER A 77 8.45 18.81 8.95
CA SER A 77 9.88 18.47 9.07
C SER A 77 10.19 16.98 8.92
N LYS A 78 9.18 16.10 9.04
CA LYS A 78 9.33 14.63 9.01
C LYS A 78 8.93 14.00 7.68
N GLY A 79 8.42 14.79 6.73
CA GLY A 79 8.06 14.31 5.40
C GLY A 79 7.03 15.21 4.72
N ILE A 80 7.05 15.22 3.39
CA ILE A 80 6.20 16.09 2.57
C ILE A 80 4.92 15.40 2.05
N GLY A 81 4.58 14.21 2.54
CA GLY A 81 3.32 13.53 2.16
C GLY A 81 3.24 13.01 0.72
N LEU A 82 4.37 12.71 0.06
CA LEU A 82 4.38 12.23 -1.33
C LEU A 82 4.57 10.70 -1.48
N GLY A 83 4.94 10.00 -0.41
CA GLY A 83 5.34 8.59 -0.51
C GLY A 83 4.24 7.68 -1.07
N LEU A 84 3.02 7.80 -0.54
CA LEU A 84 1.88 6.94 -0.90
C LEU A 84 1.22 7.35 -2.22
N SER A 85 1.18 8.65 -2.53
CA SER A 85 0.70 9.11 -3.85
C SER A 85 1.61 8.62 -4.98
N ILE A 86 2.94 8.61 -4.77
CA ILE A 86 3.90 8.01 -5.70
C ILE A 86 3.69 6.50 -5.84
N VAL A 87 3.48 5.79 -4.73
CA VAL A 87 3.20 4.33 -4.75
C VAL A 87 1.95 4.03 -5.57
N TYR A 88 0.87 4.78 -5.34
CA TYR A 88 -0.38 4.63 -6.08
C TYR A 88 -0.20 4.93 -7.57
N GLY A 89 0.47 6.04 -7.92
CA GLY A 89 0.77 6.42 -9.29
C GLY A 89 1.56 5.35 -10.04
N ILE A 90 2.66 4.86 -9.46
CA ILE A 90 3.49 3.81 -10.09
C ILE A 90 2.68 2.53 -10.32
N ALA A 91 1.86 2.11 -9.34
CA ALA A 91 1.03 0.92 -9.50
C ALA A 91 -0.01 1.10 -10.62
N LYS A 92 -0.67 2.26 -10.69
CA LYS A 92 -1.64 2.57 -11.75
C LYS A 92 -0.99 2.64 -13.13
N ASP A 93 0.17 3.28 -13.25
CA ASP A 93 0.93 3.37 -14.51
C ASP A 93 1.37 1.98 -15.02
N ALA A 94 1.58 1.04 -14.09
CA ALA A 94 1.87 -0.36 -14.41
C ALA A 94 0.61 -1.20 -14.74
N GLY A 95 -0.58 -0.60 -14.82
CA GLY A 95 -1.84 -1.30 -15.05
C GLY A 95 -2.38 -2.05 -13.83
N GLY A 96 -1.87 -1.71 -12.63
CA GLY A 96 -2.19 -2.33 -11.36
C GLY A 96 -3.02 -1.42 -10.43
N THR A 97 -3.03 -1.76 -9.14
CA THR A 97 -3.64 -0.92 -8.11
C THR A 97 -2.99 -1.15 -6.73
N VAL A 98 -3.36 -0.32 -5.76
CA VAL A 98 -2.93 -0.45 -4.37
C VAL A 98 -4.18 -0.49 -3.50
N ALA A 99 -4.27 -1.49 -2.64
CA ALA A 99 -5.26 -1.58 -1.58
C ALA A 99 -4.55 -1.53 -0.22
N PHE A 100 -5.31 -1.27 0.84
CA PHE A 100 -4.77 -1.30 2.18
C PHE A 100 -5.81 -1.75 3.20
N THR A 101 -5.34 -2.14 4.37
CA THR A 101 -6.14 -2.35 5.57
C THR A 101 -5.33 -1.81 6.75
N SER A 102 -5.92 -0.94 7.55
CA SER A 102 -5.26 -0.38 8.72
C SER A 102 -6.25 -0.29 9.88
N GLU A 103 -5.76 -0.62 11.08
CA GLU A 103 -6.52 -0.46 12.31
C GLU A 103 -5.63 0.22 13.34
N GLN A 104 -6.16 1.25 14.00
CA GLN A 104 -5.43 2.02 15.00
C GLN A 104 -4.92 1.09 16.12
N GLY A 105 -3.61 1.12 16.36
CA GLY A 105 -2.90 0.29 17.31
C GLY A 105 -2.59 -1.15 16.86
N ARG A 106 -2.96 -1.55 15.63
CA ARG A 106 -2.69 -2.90 15.09
C ARG A 106 -1.79 -2.92 13.84
N GLY A 107 -1.42 -1.76 13.32
CA GLY A 107 -0.56 -1.62 12.16
C GLY A 107 -1.32 -1.51 10.85
N THR A 108 -0.57 -1.59 9.75
CA THR A 108 -1.11 -1.42 8.39
C THR A 108 -0.64 -2.56 7.49
N VAL A 109 -1.50 -2.94 6.56
CA VAL A 109 -1.20 -3.85 5.46
C VAL A 109 -1.46 -3.09 4.16
N PHE A 110 -0.43 -2.95 3.33
CA PHE A 110 -0.56 -2.49 1.95
C PHE A 110 -0.47 -3.69 1.00
N GLU A 111 -1.30 -3.69 -0.04
CA GLU A 111 -1.30 -4.67 -1.11
C GLU A 111 -1.11 -3.97 -2.45
N VAL A 112 0.00 -4.27 -3.13
CA VAL A 112 0.29 -3.78 -4.48
C VAL A 112 -0.05 -4.91 -5.45
N ILE A 113 -1.04 -4.67 -6.31
CA ILE A 113 -1.52 -5.63 -7.30
C ILE A 113 -0.99 -5.20 -8.67
N LEU A 114 -0.32 -6.10 -9.38
CA LEU A 114 0.33 -5.83 -10.66
C LEU A 114 -0.04 -6.90 -11.69
N PRO A 115 -0.19 -6.55 -12.98
CA PRO A 115 -0.40 -7.54 -14.04
C PRO A 115 0.72 -8.58 -14.05
N LEU A 116 0.36 -9.84 -14.25
CA LEU A 116 1.34 -10.87 -14.56
C LEU A 116 1.86 -10.66 -15.98
N ILE A 117 3.19 -10.77 -16.14
CA ILE A 117 3.78 -10.93 -17.46
C ILE A 117 3.76 -12.42 -17.81
N GLU A 118 3.27 -12.75 -19.00
CA GLU A 118 3.50 -14.09 -19.55
C GLU A 118 5.00 -14.26 -19.80
N ARG A 119 5.53 -15.44 -19.45
CA ARG A 119 6.91 -15.75 -19.82
C ARG A 119 6.95 -15.88 -21.36
N PRO A 120 7.91 -15.23 -22.03
CA PRO A 120 8.11 -15.41 -23.46
C PRO A 120 8.46 -16.86 -23.84
#